data_AF-A0A916ZWU7-F1
#
_entry.id   AF-A0A916ZWU7-F1
#
_cell.length_a   1.000
_cell.length_b   1.000
_cell.length_c   1.000
_cell.angle_alpha   90.00
_cell.angle_beta   90.00
_cell.angle_gamma   90.00
#
_symmetry.space_group_name_H-M   'P 1'
#
loop_
_entity.id
_entity.type
_entity.pdbx_description
1 polymer ?
#
loop_
_entity_poly.entity_id
_entity_poly.type
_entity_poly.pdbx_seq_one_letter_code
_entity_poly.pdbx_strand_id
1 'polypeptide(L)'
;MNLKISFDNNLKDFNKLKYIIVGNNPGNDEYKEGKYFIGSSGTTLRKHFLENNLVSNFDEECIIFNKTFLSTKGTDGLIQVKKDIGEKNFNNILIHTAHEIANFSNNLDIPIFILGKSKLDKGKIFHPF
;
A
#
# COMPACT_ATOMS: atom_id res chain seq x y z
N MET A 1 -23.02 6.56 4.52
CA MET A 1 -21.68 6.31 5.10
C MET A 1 -20.75 7.42 4.63
N ASN A 2 -19.88 7.96 5.49
CA ASN A 2 -18.81 8.84 5.04
C ASN A 2 -17.61 7.99 4.64
N LEU A 3 -17.31 7.95 3.34
CA LEU A 3 -16.10 7.30 2.83
C LEU A 3 -14.88 8.09 3.31
N LYS A 4 -13.94 7.40 3.94
CA LYS A 4 -12.65 7.97 4.29
C LYS A 4 -11.68 7.68 3.17
N ILE A 5 -11.07 8.73 2.63
CA ILE A 5 -10.08 8.64 1.56
C ILE A 5 -8.78 9.20 2.13
N SER A 6 -7.67 8.55 1.84
CA SER A 6 -6.33 8.98 2.24
C SER A 6 -5.40 8.85 1.05
N PHE A 7 -4.44 9.77 0.95
CA PHE A 7 -3.36 9.80 -0.01
C PHE A 7 -2.06 10.09 0.73
N ASP A 8 -0.93 9.61 0.20
CA ASP A 8 0.39 10.00 0.71
C ASP A 8 0.77 11.35 0.10
N ASN A 9 0.91 12.37 0.94
CA ASN A 9 1.18 13.73 0.50
C ASN A 9 2.69 14.04 0.39
N ASN A 10 3.57 13.06 0.62
CA ASN A 10 5.01 13.31 0.56
C ASN A 10 5.47 13.53 -0.88
N LEU A 11 6.09 14.68 -1.12
CA LEU A 11 6.82 14.95 -2.35
C LEU A 11 8.01 13.98 -2.46
N LYS A 12 8.22 13.45 -3.67
CA LYS A 12 9.29 12.49 -3.97
C LYS A 12 10.21 13.03 -5.05
N ASP A 13 11.50 12.84 -4.86
CA ASP A 13 12.49 12.98 -5.91
C ASP A 13 12.55 11.66 -6.68
N PHE A 14 11.99 11.64 -7.89
CA PHE A 14 11.89 10.42 -8.69
C PHE A 14 13.26 9.85 -9.07
N ASN A 15 14.33 10.66 -9.09
CA ASN A 15 15.68 10.19 -9.41
C ASN A 15 16.29 9.33 -8.30
N LYS A 16 15.75 9.40 -7.07
CA LYS A 16 16.22 8.63 -5.92
C LYS A 16 15.45 7.33 -5.72
N LEU A 17 14.29 7.18 -6.37
CA LEU A 17 13.41 6.04 -6.16
C LEU A 17 14.07 4.75 -6.66
N LYS A 18 14.04 3.73 -5.80
CA LYS A 18 14.48 2.36 -6.09
C LYS A 18 13.31 1.38 -6.11
N TYR A 19 12.29 1.64 -5.29
CA TYR A 19 11.20 0.70 -5.07
C TYR A 19 9.83 1.37 -5.01
N ILE A 20 8.83 0.68 -5.53
CA ILE A 20 7.42 0.97 -5.27
C ILE A 20 6.92 -0.02 -4.21
N ILE A 21 6.37 0.49 -3.13
CA ILE A 21 5.80 -0.31 -2.04
C ILE A 21 4.28 -0.23 -2.12
N VAL A 22 3.59 -1.37 -2.18
CA VAL A 22 2.12 -1.41 -2.30
C VAL A 22 1.51 -2.14 -1.11
N GLY A 23 0.82 -1.41 -0.24
CA GLY A 23 0.00 -1.97 0.84
C GLY A 23 -1.41 -2.32 0.42
N ASN A 24 -2.22 -2.78 1.38
CA ASN A 24 -3.63 -3.08 1.12
C ASN A 24 -4.49 -1.81 1.11
N ASN A 25 -4.58 -1.11 2.23
CA ASN A 25 -5.38 0.10 2.39
C ASN A 25 -4.85 0.97 3.55
N PRO A 26 -5.10 2.30 3.54
CA PRO A 26 -4.75 3.18 4.64
C PRO A 26 -5.50 2.83 5.92
N GLY A 27 -4.79 2.80 7.05
CA GLY A 27 -5.37 2.69 8.38
C GLY A 27 -5.86 4.03 8.93
N ASN A 28 -6.18 4.06 10.22
CA ASN A 28 -6.59 5.30 10.91
C ASN A 28 -5.45 6.30 11.02
N ASP A 29 -4.23 5.83 11.28
CA ASP A 29 -3.08 6.72 11.49
C ASP A 29 -2.66 7.31 10.15
N GLU A 30 -2.59 6.48 9.09
CA GLU A 30 -2.33 6.95 7.73
C GLU A 30 -3.37 7.99 7.26
N TYR A 31 -4.65 7.79 7.61
CA TYR A 31 -5.71 8.76 7.30
C TYR A 31 -5.51 10.10 8.01
N LYS A 32 -5.09 10.09 9.28
CA LYS A 32 -4.90 11.31 10.07
C LYS A 32 -3.67 12.09 9.63
N GLU A 33 -2.57 11.39 9.38
CA GLU A 33 -1.27 12.00 9.11
C GLU A 33 -1.02 12.25 7.61
N GLY A 34 -1.83 11.69 6.72
CA GLY A 34 -1.63 11.82 5.27
C GLY A 34 -0.31 11.21 4.77
N LYS A 35 0.16 10.17 5.47
CA LYS A 35 1.42 9.45 5.18
C LYS A 35 1.19 7.95 5.30
N TYR A 36 1.64 7.18 4.31
CA TYR A 36 1.44 5.74 4.31
C TYR A 36 2.52 4.97 5.06
N PHE A 37 2.16 3.77 5.53
CA PHE A 37 3.05 2.84 6.23
C PHE A 37 3.70 3.48 7.47
N ILE A 38 2.90 4.18 8.27
CA ILE A 38 3.34 4.76 9.55
C ILE A 38 2.83 3.95 10.75
N GLY A 39 1.82 3.10 10.57
CA GLY A 39 1.41 2.13 11.56
C GLY A 39 2.47 1.05 11.80
N SER A 40 2.20 0.16 12.76
CA SER A 40 3.15 -0.87 13.21
C SER A 40 3.74 -1.73 12.09
N SER A 41 2.92 -2.18 11.14
CA SER A 41 3.38 -2.97 9.99
C SER A 41 4.29 -2.18 9.06
N GLY A 42 4.02 -0.88 8.88
CA GLY A 42 4.84 -0.01 8.06
C GLY A 42 6.18 0.27 8.70
N THR A 43 6.21 0.52 10.00
CA THR A 43 7.44 0.70 10.77
C THR A 43 8.33 -0.55 10.73
N THR A 44 7.76 -1.75 10.87
CA THR A 44 8.53 -3.00 10.75
C THR A 44 9.13 -3.16 9.36
N LEU A 45 8.38 -2.84 8.30
CA LEU A 45 8.90 -2.90 6.93
C LEU A 45 10.05 -1.91 6.71
N ARG A 46 9.86 -0.65 7.11
CA ARG A 46 10.87 0.41 7.00
C ARG A 46 12.17 -0.02 7.66
N LYS A 47 12.06 -0.56 8.88
CA LYS A 47 13.19 -1.12 9.63
C LYS A 47 13.86 -2.26 8.86
N HIS A 48 13.08 -3.22 8.34
CA HIS A 48 13.62 -4.35 7.57
C HIS A 48 14.42 -3.90 6.34
N PHE A 49 13.91 -2.91 5.60
CA PHE A 49 14.59 -2.37 4.42
C PHE A 49 15.92 -1.68 4.77
N LEU A 50 15.96 -0.93 5.86
CA LEU A 50 17.17 -0.27 6.34
C LEU A 50 18.20 -1.28 6.89
N GLU A 51 17.77 -2.22 7.74
CA GLU A 51 18.66 -3.21 8.37
C GLU A 51 19.29 -4.19 7.38
N ASN A 52 18.61 -4.45 6.26
CA ASN A 52 19.11 -5.33 5.20
C ASN A 52 19.79 -4.55 4.05
N ASN A 53 20.09 -3.26 4.25
CA ASN A 53 20.75 -2.40 3.27
C ASN A 53 20.05 -2.37 1.88
N LEU A 54 18.72 -2.56 1.85
CA LEU A 54 17.95 -2.43 0.61
C LEU A 54 17.85 -0.97 0.19
N VAL A 55 17.81 -0.06 1.17
CA VAL A 55 17.82 1.40 1.02
C VAL A 55 18.65 2.02 2.14
N SER A 56 19.17 3.22 1.92
CA SER A 56 19.82 4.08 2.91
C SER A 56 18.85 5.04 3.62
N ASN A 57 17.83 5.49 2.90
CA ASN A 57 16.73 6.31 3.39
C ASN A 57 15.42 5.85 2.73
N PHE A 58 14.59 5.16 3.50
CA PHE A 58 13.33 4.61 3.01
C PHE A 58 12.36 5.68 2.48
N ASP A 59 12.32 6.86 3.08
CA ASP A 59 11.40 7.93 2.64
C ASP A 59 11.89 8.63 1.37
N GLU A 60 13.18 8.55 1.02
CA GLU A 60 13.70 9.10 -0.24
C GLU A 60 13.72 8.07 -1.37
N GLU A 61 13.99 6.81 -1.04
CA GLU A 61 14.23 5.76 -2.04
C GLU A 61 13.00 4.86 -2.30
N CYS A 62 11.95 5.00 -1.50
CA CYS A 62 10.69 4.29 -1.72
C CYS A 62 9.54 5.26 -1.95
N ILE A 63 8.68 4.94 -2.92
CA ILE A 63 7.35 5.52 -3.03
C ILE A 63 6.32 4.49 -2.58
N ILE A 64 5.27 4.95 -1.89
CA ILE A 64 4.32 4.06 -1.21
C ILE A 64 2.93 4.31 -1.79
N PHE A 65 2.26 3.22 -2.15
CA PHE A 65 0.87 3.19 -2.55
C PHE A 65 0.09 2.19 -1.70
N ASN A 66 -1.23 2.23 -1.83
CA ASN A 66 -2.12 1.18 -1.38
C ASN A 66 -2.94 0.68 -2.57
N LYS A 67 -3.36 -0.59 -2.56
CA LYS A 67 -4.28 -1.15 -3.56
C LYS A 67 -5.59 -0.36 -3.64
N THR A 68 -5.96 0.34 -2.58
CA THR A 68 -7.06 1.30 -2.58
C THR A 68 -6.73 2.50 -1.69
N PHE A 69 -7.19 3.69 -2.07
CA PHE A 69 -7.15 4.90 -1.23
C PHE A 69 -8.24 4.92 -0.15
N LEU A 70 -9.12 3.92 -0.13
CA LEU A 70 -10.22 3.79 0.83
C LEU A 70 -9.66 3.42 2.22
N SER A 71 -9.74 4.36 3.17
CA SER A 71 -9.28 4.16 4.53
C SER A 71 -10.34 3.46 5.39
N THR A 72 -9.88 2.47 6.16
CA THR A 72 -10.68 1.74 7.14
C THR A 72 -9.84 1.46 8.39
N LYS A 73 -10.49 1.12 9.51
CA LYS A 73 -9.76 0.73 10.73
C LYS A 73 -8.91 -0.54 10.55
N GLY A 74 -9.25 -1.37 9.57
CA GLY A 74 -8.57 -2.60 9.21
C GLY A 74 -9.15 -3.17 7.92
N THR A 75 -8.41 -4.08 7.27
CA THR A 75 -8.75 -4.60 5.93
C THR A 75 -10.17 -5.17 5.86
N ASP A 76 -10.65 -5.82 6.91
CA ASP A 76 -12.01 -6.39 6.97
C ASP A 76 -13.10 -5.31 6.80
N GLY A 77 -12.80 -4.05 7.15
CA GLY A 77 -13.70 -2.92 6.91
C GLY A 77 -13.98 -2.64 5.43
N LEU A 78 -13.10 -3.08 4.53
CA LEU A 78 -13.32 -2.94 3.08
C LEU A 78 -14.50 -3.79 2.60
N ILE A 79 -14.85 -4.87 3.32
CA ILE A 79 -16.04 -5.68 3.01
C ILE A 79 -17.30 -4.82 3.13
N GLN A 80 -17.38 -4.01 4.18
CA GLN A 80 -18.51 -3.11 4.37
C GLN A 80 -18.51 -2.00 3.32
N VAL A 81 -17.35 -1.41 3.04
CA VAL A 81 -17.24 -0.38 1.98
C VAL A 81 -17.71 -0.93 0.63
N LYS A 82 -17.29 -2.15 0.25
CA LYS A 82 -17.74 -2.83 -0.99
C LYS A 82 -19.25 -2.98 -1.04
N LYS A 83 -19.90 -3.35 0.08
CA LYS A 83 -21.37 -3.43 0.16
C LYS A 83 -22.02 -2.06 -0.02
N ASP A 84 -21.45 -1.03 0.57
CA ASP A 84 -22.03 0.32 0.61
C ASP A 84 -21.92 1.05 -0.72
N ILE A 85 -20.77 0.96 -1.42
CA ILE A 85 -20.56 1.62 -2.72
C ILE A 85 -20.90 0.73 -3.92
N GLY A 86 -21.17 -0.55 -3.68
CA GLY A 86 -21.40 -1.56 -4.70
C GLY A 86 -20.11 -2.16 -5.26
N GLU A 87 -20.17 -3.45 -5.60
CA GLU A 87 -19.04 -4.24 -6.08
C GLU A 87 -18.38 -3.66 -7.34
N LYS A 88 -19.18 -3.20 -8.31
CA LYS A 88 -18.66 -2.61 -9.54
C LYS A 88 -17.78 -1.39 -9.26
N ASN A 89 -18.23 -0.48 -8.41
CA ASN A 89 -17.46 0.72 -8.08
C ASN A 89 -16.21 0.39 -7.28
N PHE A 90 -16.32 -0.52 -6.31
CA PHE A 90 -15.17 -1.00 -5.54
C PHE A 90 -14.10 -1.63 -6.45
N ASN A 91 -14.49 -2.49 -7.39
CA ASN A 91 -13.57 -3.10 -8.34
C ASN A 91 -12.96 -2.09 -9.29
N ASN A 92 -13.73 -1.10 -9.76
CA ASN A 92 -13.21 -0.02 -10.60
C ASN A 92 -12.13 0.80 -9.87
N ILE A 93 -12.30 1.06 -8.56
CA ILE A 93 -11.28 1.74 -7.74
C ILE A 93 -10.00 0.92 -7.70
N LEU A 94 -10.09 -0.40 -7.46
CA LEU A 94 -8.92 -1.29 -7.41
C LEU A 94 -8.19 -1.37 -8.76
N ILE A 95 -8.95 -1.43 -9.86
CA ILE A 95 -8.39 -1.47 -11.21
C ILE A 95 -7.68 -0.15 -11.52
N HIS A 96 -8.31 0.97 -11.17
CA HIS A 96 -7.74 2.30 -11.39
C HIS A 96 -6.40 2.47 -10.65
N THR A 97 -6.36 2.19 -9.35
CA THR A 97 -5.11 2.27 -8.57
C THR A 97 -4.05 1.29 -9.09
N ALA A 98 -4.42 0.09 -9.50
CA ALA A 98 -3.48 -0.86 -10.10
C ALA A 98 -2.86 -0.32 -11.41
N HIS A 99 -3.66 0.30 -12.26
CA HIS A 99 -3.17 0.95 -13.49
C HIS A 99 -2.24 2.12 -13.18
N GLU A 100 -2.56 2.97 -12.22
CA GLU A 100 -1.69 4.08 -11.82
C GLU A 100 -0.33 3.58 -11.31
N ILE A 101 -0.34 2.58 -10.43
CA ILE A 101 0.88 1.96 -9.89
C ILE A 101 1.71 1.33 -11.01
N ALA A 102 1.07 0.58 -11.92
CA ALA A 102 1.74 -0.06 -13.04
C ALA A 102 2.36 0.97 -14.00
N ASN A 103 1.62 2.04 -14.32
CA ASN A 103 2.14 3.14 -15.14
C ASN A 103 3.37 3.79 -14.48
N PHE A 104 3.31 4.02 -13.16
CA PHE A 104 4.43 4.59 -12.41
C PHE A 104 5.67 3.68 -12.47
N SER A 105 5.49 2.38 -12.25
CA SER A 105 6.56 1.37 -12.35
C SER A 105 7.17 1.32 -13.74
N ASN A 106 6.34 1.23 -14.79
CA ASN A 106 6.81 1.15 -16.17
C ASN A 106 7.53 2.43 -16.62
N ASN A 107 7.06 3.60 -16.20
CA ASN A 107 7.66 4.87 -16.59
C ASN A 107 9.01 5.13 -15.92
N LEU A 108 9.22 4.63 -14.70
CA LEU A 108 10.46 4.80 -13.95
C LEU A 108 11.39 3.59 -14.01
N ASP A 109 10.93 2.47 -14.58
CA ASP A 109 11.65 1.19 -14.62
C ASP A 109 12.08 0.70 -13.22
N ILE A 110 11.16 0.82 -12.24
CA ILE A 110 11.40 0.41 -10.84
C ILE A 110 10.47 -0.72 -10.42
N PRO A 111 10.96 -1.71 -9.65
CA PRO A 111 10.17 -2.86 -9.24
C PRO A 111 9.12 -2.53 -8.18
N ILE A 112 8.03 -3.30 -8.21
CA ILE A 112 6.92 -3.21 -7.26
C ILE A 112 7.02 -4.33 -6.22
N PHE A 113 7.00 -3.95 -4.95
CA PHE A 113 6.81 -4.86 -3.82
C PHE A 113 5.39 -4.75 -3.28
N ILE A 114 4.58 -5.79 -3.49
CA ILE A 114 3.23 -5.89 -2.94
C ILE A 114 3.29 -6.57 -1.57
N LEU A 115 2.89 -5.85 -0.53
CA LEU A 115 3.01 -6.28 0.85
C LEU A 115 1.66 -6.27 1.54
N GLY A 116 1.34 -7.39 2.18
CA GLY A 116 0.11 -7.53 2.93
C GLY A 116 0.17 -8.72 3.86
N LYS A 117 -0.61 -8.66 4.94
CA LYS A 117 -0.88 -9.85 5.73
C LYS A 117 -1.87 -10.71 4.98
N SER A 118 -1.43 -11.85 4.49
CA SER A 118 -2.30 -12.94 4.08
C SER A 118 -2.75 -13.70 5.35
N LYS A 119 -4.02 -14.10 5.41
CA LYS A 119 -4.46 -15.16 6.33
C LYS A 119 -3.88 -16.47 5.78
N LEU A 120 -2.62 -16.73 6.10
CA LEU A 120 -1.98 -17.99 5.75
C LEU A 120 -2.40 -19.01 6.80
N ASP A 121 -3.00 -20.10 6.36
CA ASP A 121 -3.21 -21.25 7.23
C ASP A 121 -1.85 -21.68 7.81
N LYS A 122 -1.87 -22.13 9.07
CA LYS A 122 -0.68 -22.63 9.76
C LYS A 122 0.01 -23.69 8.89
N GLY A 123 1.29 -23.47 8.58
CA GLY A 123 2.10 -24.40 7.78
C GLY A 123 1.99 -24.24 6.25
N LYS A 124 1.22 -23.28 5.74
CA LYS A 124 1.00 -23.11 4.29
C LYS A 124 1.69 -21.89 3.67
N ILE A 125 2.72 -21.34 4.31
CA ILE A 125 3.42 -20.13 3.84
C ILE A 125 4.09 -20.35 2.46
N PHE A 126 4.62 -21.54 2.18
CA PHE A 126 5.26 -21.89 0.91
C PHE A 126 4.53 -23.00 0.15
N HIS A 127 3.26 -23.25 0.48
CA HIS A 127 2.49 -24.24 -0.26
C HIS A 127 2.24 -23.70 -1.68
N PRO A 128 2.52 -24.47 -2.75
CA PRO A 128 2.18 -24.06 -4.10
C PRO A 128 0.67 -23.79 -4.21
N PHE A 129 0.31 -22.75 -4.97
CA PHE A 129 -1.08 -22.43 -5.29
C PHE A 129 -1.74 -23.52 -6.13
#